data_AF-A0A5E6NJG1-F1
#
_entry.id   AF-A0A5E6NJG1-F1
#
_cell.length_a   1.000
_cell.length_b   1.000
_cell.length_c   1.000
_cell.angle_alpha   90.00
_cell.angle_beta   90.00
_cell.angle_gamma   90.00
#
_symmetry.space_group_name_H-M   'P 1'
#
loop_
_entity.id
_entity.type
_entity.pdbx_description
1 polymer ?
#
loop_
_entity_poly.entity_id
_entity_poly.type
_entity_poly.pdbx_seq_one_letter_code
_entity_poly.pdbx_strand_id
1 'polypeptide(L)'
;MAILLAQYMSAFARDDFSYSRPSRRTGEAILPALKSHQIDIIVAIDTSGSISQEEVNEFVSEVSAIKSNLRASITLLACDDKLSEHSPWCFEAWDELQFPAAFGWW
;
A
#
# COMPACT_ATOMS: atom_id res chain seq x y z
N MET A 1 -10.83 2.23 -11.97
CA MET A 1 -9.73 3.12 -11.52
C MET A 1 -8.40 2.35 -11.42
N ALA A 2 -8.44 1.01 -11.40
CA ALA A 2 -7.30 0.07 -11.49
C ALA A 2 -6.11 0.46 -12.37
N ILE A 3 -6.34 0.86 -13.63
CA ILE A 3 -5.24 1.03 -14.60
C ILE A 3 -4.28 2.15 -14.20
N LEU A 4 -4.80 3.26 -13.64
CA LEU A 4 -3.96 4.41 -13.28
C LEU A 4 -3.13 4.12 -12.04
N LEU A 5 -3.72 3.49 -11.02
CA LEU A 5 -3.01 3.11 -9.80
C LEU A 5 -1.94 2.05 -10.08
N ALA A 6 -2.28 1.01 -10.85
CA ALA A 6 -1.34 -0.03 -11.23
C ALA A 6 -0.16 0.52 -12.06
N GLN A 7 -0.43 1.46 -12.97
CA GLN A 7 0.62 2.11 -13.77
C GLN A 7 1.53 3.00 -12.91
N TYR A 8 0.96 3.78 -11.99
CA TYR A 8 1.74 4.61 -11.06
C TYR A 8 2.63 3.76 -10.16
N MET A 9 2.10 2.68 -9.59
CA MET A 9 2.86 1.83 -8.67
C MET A 9 3.94 1.00 -9.40
N SER A 10 3.67 0.55 -10.63
CA SER A 10 4.67 -0.15 -11.47
C SER A 10 5.84 0.73 -11.87
N ALA A 11 5.62 2.04 -12.06
CA ALA A 11 6.70 3.00 -12.31
C ALA A 11 7.58 3.17 -11.07
N PHE A 12 6.98 3.27 -9.88
CA PHE A 12 7.70 3.44 -8.62
C PHE A 12 8.53 2.22 -8.23
N ALA A 13 8.00 1.01 -8.40
CA ALA A 13 8.72 -0.23 -8.10
C ALA A 13 9.92 -0.52 -9.03
N ARG A 14 9.95 0.06 -10.24
CA ARG A 14 11.11 -0.05 -11.14
C ARG A 14 12.30 0.80 -10.71
N ASP A 15 12.08 1.81 -9.88
CA ASP A 15 13.12 2.72 -9.38
C ASP A 15 13.88 2.16 -8.15
N ASP A 16 13.64 0.91 -7.75
CA ASP A 16 14.26 0.25 -6.58
C ASP A 16 15.78 0.00 -6.70
N PHE A 17 16.42 0.43 -7.79
CA PHE A 17 17.88 0.57 -7.84
C PHE A 17 18.31 1.89 -7.19
N SER A 18 18.53 1.86 -5.87
CA SER A 18 19.02 3.02 -5.13
C SER A 18 20.50 3.32 -5.46
N TYR A 19 20.76 4.44 -6.14
CA TYR A 19 22.07 5.12 -6.20
C TYR A 19 22.36 6.01 -4.98
N SER A 20 21.52 5.94 -3.94
CA SER A 20 21.69 6.68 -2.69
C SER A 20 23.08 6.44 -2.10
N ARG A 21 23.83 7.52 -1.83
CA ARG A 21 25.22 7.43 -1.37
C ARG A 21 25.32 6.64 -0.06
N PRO A 22 26.00 5.48 -0.02
CA PRO A 22 26.17 4.71 1.22
C PRO A 22 26.94 5.53 2.27
N SER A 23 26.72 5.24 3.57
CA SER A 23 27.56 5.80 4.63
C SER A 23 29.03 5.43 4.38
N ARG A 24 29.95 6.40 4.53
CA ARG A 24 31.39 6.31 4.22
C ARG A 24 32.14 5.23 5.02
N ARG A 25 31.94 3.95 4.72
CA ARG A 25 32.83 2.84 5.12
C ARG A 25 33.13 2.04 3.86
N THR A 26 34.16 2.49 3.13
CA THR A 26 34.46 2.10 1.75
C THR A 26 35.49 0.98 1.68
N GLY A 27 35.21 -0.08 0.90
CA GLY A 27 36.21 -0.94 0.26
C GLY A 27 36.46 -0.48 -1.19
N GLU A 28 37.34 -1.16 -1.94
CA GLU A 28 37.89 -0.73 -3.25
C GLU A 28 36.86 -0.48 -4.39
N ALA A 29 35.61 -0.93 -4.25
CA ALA A 29 34.57 -0.72 -5.26
C ALA A 29 33.21 -0.39 -4.63
N ILE A 30 32.45 0.50 -5.28
CA ILE A 30 31.04 0.73 -4.96
C ILE A 30 30.23 -0.34 -5.67
N LEU A 31 29.72 -1.32 -4.91
CA LEU A 31 28.77 -2.30 -5.42
C LEU A 31 27.34 -1.75 -5.25
N PRO A 32 26.45 -1.88 -6.26
CA PRO A 32 25.04 -1.60 -6.06
C PRO A 32 24.48 -2.56 -5.02
N ALA A 33 23.91 -2.03 -3.94
CA ALA A 33 23.21 -2.83 -2.96
C ALA A 33 21.81 -3.14 -3.51
N LEU A 34 21.49 -4.42 -3.67
CA LEU A 34 20.14 -4.87 -4.00
C LEU A 34 19.28 -4.80 -2.72
N LYS A 35 18.97 -3.57 -2.27
CA LYS A 35 17.99 -3.37 -1.21
C LYS A 35 16.61 -3.41 -1.85
N SER A 36 15.95 -4.57 -1.81
CA SER A 36 14.50 -4.67 -2.01
C SER A 36 13.86 -3.81 -0.93
N HIS A 37 13.40 -2.60 -1.27
CA HIS A 37 12.57 -1.84 -0.34
C HIS A 37 11.20 -2.50 -0.39
N GLN A 38 10.78 -3.10 0.71
CA GLN A 38 9.38 -3.43 0.90
C GLN A 38 8.63 -2.09 0.86
N ILE A 39 7.71 -1.94 -0.09
CA ILE A 39 6.98 -0.67 -0.28
C ILE A 39 5.90 -0.62 0.79
N ASP A 40 5.91 0.41 1.62
CA ASP A 40 4.86 0.66 2.61
C ASP A 40 3.82 1.63 2.03
N ILE A 41 2.57 1.18 1.93
CA ILE A 41 1.47 1.94 1.33
C ILE A 41 0.43 2.25 2.42
N ILE A 42 0.03 3.51 2.53
CA ILE A 42 -1.09 3.92 3.37
C ILE A 42 -2.29 4.22 2.47
N VAL A 43 -3.42 3.59 2.74
CA VAL A 43 -4.66 3.73 1.96
C VAL A 43 -5.76 4.21 2.91
N ALA A 44 -6.21 5.44 2.70
CA ALA A 44 -7.36 5.99 3.42
C ALA A 44 -8.61 5.90 2.56
N ILE A 45 -9.65 5.26 3.08
CA ILE A 45 -10.95 5.10 2.44
C ILE A 45 -11.92 6.07 3.11
N ASP A 46 -12.42 7.01 2.31
CA ASP A 46 -13.48 7.93 2.72
C ASP A 46 -14.84 7.25 2.60
N THR A 47 -15.54 7.09 3.72
CA THR A 47 -16.86 6.46 3.80
C THR A 47 -18.01 7.48 3.84
N SER A 48 -17.72 8.79 3.83
CA SER A 48 -18.71 9.87 3.95
C SER A 48 -19.67 10.00 2.76
N GLY A 49 -19.35 9.36 1.63
CA GLY A 49 -20.04 9.51 0.35
C GLY A 49 -21.15 8.50 0.02
N SER A 50 -21.61 7.67 0.96
CA SER A 50 -22.50 6.51 0.65
C SER A 50 -21.88 5.53 -0.35
N ILE A 51 -20.58 5.25 -0.17
CA ILE A 51 -19.93 4.16 -0.89
C ILE A 51 -20.52 2.82 -0.40
N SER A 52 -20.83 1.93 -1.34
CA SER A 52 -21.38 0.61 -1.04
C SER A 52 -20.30 -0.38 -0.58
N GLN A 53 -20.71 -1.45 0.09
CA GLN A 53 -19.80 -2.53 0.45
C GLN A 53 -19.18 -3.19 -0.79
N GLU A 54 -19.95 -3.29 -1.87
CA GLU A 54 -19.51 -3.79 -3.16
C GLU A 54 -18.37 -2.93 -3.74
N GLU A 55 -18.51 -1.61 -3.73
CA GLU A 55 -17.48 -0.68 -4.21
C GLU A 55 -16.21 -0.73 -3.36
N VAL A 56 -16.34 -0.86 -2.03
CA VAL A 56 -15.16 -1.05 -1.16
C VAL A 56 -14.47 -2.37 -1.44
N ASN A 57 -15.23 -3.45 -1.61
CA ASN A 57 -14.67 -4.77 -1.90
C ASN A 57 -13.96 -4.79 -3.25
N GLU A 58 -14.51 -4.13 -4.28
CA GLU A 58 -13.86 -3.96 -5.58
C GLU A 58 -12.54 -3.18 -5.42
N PHE A 59 -12.56 -2.06 -4.69
CA PHE A 59 -11.36 -1.27 -4.42
C PHE A 59 -10.29 -2.06 -3.66
N VAL A 60 -10.65 -2.78 -2.60
CA VAL A 60 -9.75 -3.63 -1.82
C VAL A 60 -9.15 -4.73 -2.68
N SER A 61 -9.94 -5.34 -3.57
CA SER A 61 -9.46 -6.34 -4.53
C SER A 61 -8.43 -5.76 -5.49
N GLU A 62 -8.66 -4.56 -6.05
CA GLU A 62 -7.69 -3.86 -6.89
C GLU A 62 -6.37 -3.60 -6.13
N VAL A 63 -6.45 -3.11 -4.89
CA VAL A 63 -5.28 -2.84 -4.05
C VAL A 63 -4.54 -4.14 -3.68
N SER A 64 -5.25 -5.23 -3.40
CA SER A 64 -4.69 -6.55 -3.11
C SER A 64 -3.91 -7.13 -4.31
N ALA A 65 -4.43 -6.94 -5.53
CA ALA A 65 -3.73 -7.34 -6.74
C ALA A 65 -2.39 -6.59 -6.89
N ILE A 66 -2.37 -5.28 -6.60
CA ILE A 66 -1.15 -4.45 -6.67
C ILE A 66 -0.16 -4.86 -5.58
N LYS A 67 -0.64 -5.06 -4.35
CA LYS A 67 0.12 -5.54 -3.20
C LYS A 67 0.93 -6.81 -3.52
N SER A 68 0.26 -7.79 -4.14
CA SER A 68 0.86 -9.07 -4.51
C SER A 68 1.96 -8.94 -5.57
N ASN A 69 1.81 -7.99 -6.49
CA ASN A 69 2.77 -7.77 -7.57
C ASN A 69 4.06 -7.10 -7.06
N LEU A 70 3.91 -6.18 -6.11
CA LEU A 70 5.00 -5.31 -5.64
C LEU A 70 5.64 -5.72 -4.32
N ARG A 71 5.13 -6.78 -3.67
CA ARG A 71 5.51 -7.18 -2.30
C ARG A 71 5.45 -5.99 -1.33
N ALA A 72 4.32 -5.31 -1.31
CA ALA A 72 4.09 -4.12 -0.49
C ALA A 72 3.34 -4.46 0.81
N SER A 73 3.67 -3.78 1.90
CA SER A 73 2.82 -3.77 3.11
C SER A 73 1.82 -2.63 3.02
N ILE A 74 0.62 -2.83 3.56
CA ILE A 74 -0.50 -1.90 3.44
C ILE A 74 -1.06 -1.57 4.81
N THR A 75 -1.22 -0.27 5.07
CA THR A 75 -1.99 0.25 6.21
C THR A 75 -3.30 0.84 5.69
N LEU A 76 -4.42 0.25 6.06
CA LEU A 76 -5.76 0.72 5.72
C LEU A 76 -6.32 1.61 6.83
N LEU A 77 -6.86 2.76 6.43
CA LEU A 77 -7.58 3.71 7.27
C LEU A 77 -9.00 3.85 6.75
N ALA A 78 -9.98 3.87 7.65
CA ALA A 78 -11.34 4.27 7.32
C ALA A 78 -11.61 5.64 7.93
N CYS A 79 -12.14 6.56 7.14
CA CYS A 79 -12.47 7.91 7.57
C CYS A 79 -13.86 8.27 7.09
N ASP A 80 -14.70 8.80 7.98
CA ASP A 80 -15.87 9.59 7.62
C ASP A 80 -15.57 11.04 8.04
N ASP A 81 -16.37 11.64 8.92
CA ASP A 81 -16.05 12.89 9.62
C ASP A 81 -14.81 12.76 10.55
N LYS A 82 -14.50 11.53 10.96
CA LYS A 82 -13.33 11.18 11.79
C LYS A 82 -12.72 9.86 11.33
N LEU A 83 -11.47 9.62 11.71
CA LEU A 83 -10.87 8.29 11.62
C LEU A 83 -11.64 7.30 12.48
N SER A 84 -11.88 6.11 11.94
CA SER A 84 -12.50 5.02 12.67
C SER A 84 -11.60 4.56 13.83
N GLU A 85 -12.20 4.33 15.01
CA GLU A 85 -11.51 3.78 16.19
C GLU A 85 -10.96 2.37 15.96
N HIS A 86 -11.46 1.65 14.95
CA HIS A 86 -11.01 0.31 14.61
C HIS A 86 -9.87 0.33 13.58
N SER A 87 -9.53 1.47 13.02
CA SER A 87 -8.36 1.67 12.16
C SER A 87 -7.16 2.21 12.97
N PRO A 88 -5.89 1.98 12.57
CA PRO A 88 -5.45 1.36 11.32
C PRO A 88 -5.49 -0.17 11.31
N TRP A 89 -5.72 -0.74 10.13
CA TRP A 89 -5.47 -2.17 9.86
C TRP A 89 -4.20 -2.33 9.04
N CYS A 90 -3.24 -3.08 9.57
CA CYS A 90 -1.96 -3.32 8.92
C CYS A 90 -1.94 -4.72 8.30
N PHE A 91 -1.46 -4.81 7.07
CA PHE A 91 -1.36 -6.03 6.29
C PHE A 91 0.03 -6.12 5.67
N GLU A 92 0.76 -7.19 5.98
CA GLU A 92 2.04 -7.50 5.37
C GLU A 92 1.88 -7.96 3.93
N ALA A 93 2.96 -7.97 3.14
CA ALA A 93 2.93 -8.31 1.72
C ALA A 93 2.26 -9.65 1.37
N TRP A 94 2.25 -10.62 2.29
CA TRP A 94 1.64 -11.94 2.12
C TRP A 94 0.23 -12.05 2.70
N ASP A 95 -0.26 -11.05 3.43
CA ASP A 95 -1.59 -11.11 4.03
C ASP A 95 -2.69 -10.91 2.96
N GLU A 96 -3.87 -11.45 3.22
CA GLU A 96 -5.03 -11.10 2.41
C GLU A 96 -5.56 -9.73 2.86
N LEU A 97 -5.70 -8.79 1.92
CA LEU A 97 -6.24 -7.47 2.23
C LEU A 97 -7.76 -7.57 2.38
N GLN A 98 -8.29 -7.17 3.53
CA GLN A 98 -9.71 -7.22 3.84
C GLN A 98 -10.15 -5.92 4.49
N PHE A 99 -11.32 -5.39 4.12
CA PHE A 99 -11.89 -4.23 4.79
C PHE A 99 -12.81 -4.70 5.93
N PRO A 100 -12.47 -4.46 7.21
CA PRO A 100 -13.13 -5.17 8.31
C PRO A 100 -14.51 -4.63 8.70
N ALA A 101 -14.94 -3.50 8.14
CA ALA A 101 -16.21 -2.88 8.51
C ALA A 101 -17.34 -3.19 7.55
N ALA A 102 -18.46 -3.56 8.13
CA ALA A 102 -19.76 -3.35 7.52
C ALA A 102 -20.11 -1.85 7.63
N PHE A 103 -20.48 -1.24 6.51
CA PHE A 103 -20.90 0.16 6.45
C PHE A 103 -21.92 0.53 7.54
N GLY A 104 -21.59 1.56 8.34
CA GLY A 104 -22.53 2.28 9.21
C GLY A 104 -22.61 1.86 10.67
N TRP A 105 -21.71 1.01 11.17
CA TRP A 105 -21.71 0.58 12.58
C TRP A 105 -20.33 0.81 13.20
N TRP A 106 -20.02 2.10 13.45
CA TRP A 106 -18.95 2.58 14.32
C TRP A 106 -19.58 3.53 15.35
#